data_AF-A0A538TAZ3-F1
#
_entry.id   AF-A0A538TAZ3-F1
#
_cell.length_a   1.000
_cell.length_b   1.000
_cell.length_c   1.000
_cell.angle_alpha   90.00
_cell.angle_beta   90.00
_cell.angle_gamma   90.00
#
_symmetry.space_group_name_H-M   'P 1'
#
loop_
_entity.id
_entity.type
_entity.pdbx_description
1 polymer ?
#
loop_
_entity_poly.entity_id
_entity_poly.type
_entity_poly.pdbx_seq_one_letter_code
_entity_poly.pdbx_strand_id
1 'polypeptide(L)' 'MDPEIEELRVKIDRAYNPYWGSIFREGNESSRFGHQLKDFACLYTSRVSNFLHYPMNYYFQSPIGYMPHDI' A
#
# COMPACT_ATOMS: atom_id res chain seq x y z
N MET A 1 -12.90 -11.43 -19.31
CA MET A 1 -11.68 -11.00 -18.59
C MET A 1 -10.51 -11.70 -19.25
N ASP A 2 -9.42 -10.97 -19.50
CA ASP A 2 -8.22 -11.56 -20.12
C ASP A 2 -7.67 -12.69 -19.24
N PRO A 3 -7.44 -13.91 -19.76
CA PRO A 3 -6.98 -15.04 -18.95
C PRO A 3 -5.62 -14.77 -18.28
N GLU A 4 -4.79 -13.94 -18.89
CA GLU A 4 -3.50 -13.51 -18.33
C GLU A 4 -3.67 -12.65 -17.06
N ILE A 5 -4.66 -11.75 -17.04
CA ILE A 5 -4.97 -10.90 -15.88
C ILE A 5 -5.41 -11.78 -14.70
N GLU A 6 -6.22 -12.80 -14.98
CA GLU A 6 -6.70 -13.72 -13.93
C GLU A 6 -5.56 -14.54 -13.32
N GLU A 7 -4.64 -15.03 -14.16
CA GLU A 7 -3.46 -15.75 -13.66
C GLU A 7 -2.59 -14.88 -12.74
N LEU A 8 -2.41 -13.60 -13.09
CA LEU A 8 -1.66 -12.64 -12.26
C LEU A 8 -2.38 -12.35 -10.94
N ARG A 9 -3.70 -12.20 -10.95
CA ARG A 9 -4.50 -12.01 -9.72
C ARG A 9 -4.32 -13.17 -8.75
N VAL A 10 -4.42 -14.40 -9.25
CA VAL A 10 -4.21 -15.60 -8.43
C VAL A 10 -2.79 -15.67 -7.86
N LYS A 11 -1.77 -15.28 -8.65
CA LYS A 11 -0.39 -15.22 -8.16
C LYS A 11 -0.22 -14.20 -7.02
N ILE A 12 -0.84 -13.03 -7.15
CA ILE A 12 -0.80 -11.98 -6.11
C ILE A 12 -1.50 -12.47 -4.84
N ASP A 13 -2.71 -13.03 -4.94
CA ASP A 13 -3.48 -13.47 -3.76
C ASP A 13 -2.75 -14.57 -2.98
N ARG A 14 -2.08 -15.50 -3.68
CA ARG A 14 -1.27 -16.56 -3.06
C ARG A 14 -0.04 -16.06 -2.33
N ALA A 15 0.45 -14.84 -2.62
CA ALA A 15 1.58 -14.25 -1.91
C ALA A 15 1.18 -13.67 -0.54
N TYR A 16 -0.12 -13.49 -0.29
CA TYR A 16 -0.65 -12.95 0.95
C TYR A 16 -1.27 -14.05 1.84
N ASN A 17 -1.87 -13.62 2.95
CA ASN A 17 -2.57 -14.55 3.83
C ASN A 17 -3.73 -15.24 3.07
N PRO A 18 -3.85 -16.58 3.12
CA PRO A 18 -4.83 -17.30 2.32
C PRO A 18 -6.29 -17.06 2.72
N TYR A 19 -6.54 -16.52 3.92
CA TYR A 19 -7.89 -16.26 4.43
C TYR A 19 -8.27 -14.79 4.33
N TRP A 20 -7.31 -13.89 4.53
CA TRP A 20 -7.56 -12.44 4.67
C TRP A 20 -6.92 -11.59 3.58
N GLY A 21 -6.07 -12.17 2.74
CA GLY A 21 -5.35 -11.45 1.69
C GLY A 21 -4.41 -10.37 2.26
N SER A 22 -4.32 -9.27 1.52
CA SER A 22 -3.50 -8.12 1.90
C SER A 22 -4.19 -7.26 2.96
N ILE A 23 -3.44 -6.85 3.97
CA ILE A 23 -3.94 -5.91 5.00
C ILE A 23 -4.26 -4.53 4.39
N PHE A 24 -3.61 -4.15 3.29
CA PHE A 24 -3.72 -2.81 2.70
C PHE A 24 -4.75 -2.69 1.58
N ARG A 25 -5.20 -3.80 0.99
CA ARG A 25 -5.99 -3.79 -0.23
C ARG A 25 -7.16 -4.76 -0.17
N GLU A 26 -8.33 -4.30 -0.60
CA GLU A 26 -9.54 -5.09 -0.76
C GLU A 26 -9.90 -5.10 -2.25
N GLY A 27 -9.44 -6.14 -2.97
CA GLY A 27 -9.57 -6.22 -4.42
C GLY A 27 -8.88 -5.05 -5.12
N ASN A 28 -9.65 -4.17 -5.75
CA ASN A 28 -9.08 -3.00 -6.43
C ASN A 28 -8.97 -1.75 -5.55
N GLU A 29 -9.60 -1.74 -4.38
CA GLU A 29 -9.67 -0.59 -3.47
C GLU A 29 -8.70 -0.74 -2.30
N SER A 30 -8.42 0.38 -1.61
CA SER A 30 -7.69 0.30 -0.34
C SER A 30 -8.60 -0.29 0.74
N SER A 31 -8.04 -1.14 1.59
CA SER A 31 -8.79 -1.70 2.72
C SER A 31 -9.15 -0.58 3.72
N ARG A 32 -10.10 -0.85 4.62
CA ARG A 32 -10.40 0.06 5.73
C ARG A 32 -9.16 0.41 6.55
N PHE A 33 -8.28 -0.55 6.81
CA PHE A 33 -7.02 -0.29 7.51
C PHE A 33 -6.09 0.62 6.68
N GLY A 34 -5.99 0.40 5.37
CA GLY A 34 -5.23 1.25 4.46
C GLY A 34 -5.70 2.70 4.47
N HIS A 35 -7.02 2.91 4.44
CA HIS A 35 -7.61 4.25 4.58
C HIS A 35 -7.28 4.88 5.93
N GLN A 36 -7.49 4.16 7.04
CA GLN A 36 -7.16 4.68 8.37
C GLN A 36 -5.67 5.06 8.48
N LEU A 37 -4.78 4.21 7.96
CA LEU A 37 -3.35 4.52 8.00
C LEU A 37 -3.04 5.81 7.25
N LYS A 38 -3.61 5.99 6.06
CA LYS A 38 -3.43 7.20 5.24
C LYS A 38 -3.97 8.45 5.93
N ASP A 39 -5.11 8.35 6.60
CA ASP A 39 -5.77 9.48 7.26
C ASP A 39 -5.06 9.89 8.56
N PHE A 40 -4.52 8.93 9.32
CA PHE A 40 -4.00 9.19 10.66
C PHE A 40 -2.46 9.29 10.75
N ALA A 41 -1.72 8.71 9.80
CA ALA A 41 -0.26 8.70 9.87
C ALA A 41 0.35 9.47 8.70
N CYS A 42 1.09 10.55 9.01
CA CYS A 42 1.91 11.24 8.00
C CYS A 42 3.06 10.37 7.49
N LEU A 43 3.56 9.44 8.32
CA LEU A 43 4.62 8.50 8.00
C LEU A 43 4.29 7.12 8.58
N TYR A 44 4.56 6.07 7.82
CA TYR A 44 4.39 4.69 8.25
C TYR A 44 5.60 3.84 7.86
N THR A 45 5.98 2.94 8.76
CA THR A 45 7.02 1.95 8.51
C THR A 45 6.83 0.76 9.44
N SER A 46 7.46 -0.38 9.13
CA SER A 46 7.28 -1.62 9.91
C SER A 46 7.86 -1.54 11.33
N ARG A 47 8.89 -0.73 11.55
CA ARG A 47 9.58 -0.56 12.85
C ARG A 47 10.14 0.85 12.98
N VAL A 48 10.10 1.41 14.19
CA VAL A 48 10.67 2.75 14.48
C VAL A 48 12.17 2.84 14.18
N SER A 49 12.90 1.72 14.34
CA SER A 49 14.33 1.65 14.00
C SER A 49 14.63 1.95 12.54
N ASN A 50 13.64 1.86 11.64
CA ASN A 50 13.84 2.18 10.23
C ASN A 50 14.18 3.66 10.03
N PHE A 51 13.77 4.55 10.94
CA PHE A 51 14.16 5.97 10.92
C PHE A 51 15.66 6.20 11.17
N LEU A 52 16.39 5.24 11.76
CA LEU A 52 17.84 5.35 11.96
C LEU A 52 18.63 5.33 10.65
N HIS A 53 18.02 4.92 9.54
CA HIS A 53 18.63 4.97 8.21
C HIS A 53 18.52 6.35 7.55
N TYR A 54 17.86 7.31 8.19
CA TYR A 54 17.70 8.67 7.69
C TYR A 54 18.48 9.65 8.58
N PRO A 55 19.06 10.72 8.02
CA PRO A 55 19.69 11.76 8.81
C PRO A 55 18.63 12.53 9.64
N MET A 56 19.07 13.13 10.76
CA MET A 56 18.18 13.86 11.69
C MET A 56 17.44 15.04 11.05
N ASN A 57 17.98 15.61 9.97
CA ASN A 57 17.41 16.73 9.23
C ASN A 57 16.73 16.30 7.91
N TYR A 58 16.36 15.02 7.79
CA TYR A 58 15.70 14.53 6.59
C TYR A 58 14.27 15.10 6.45
N TYR A 59 13.93 15.60 5.26
CA TYR A 59 12.60 16.07 4.93
C TYR A 59 11.84 15.00 4.15
N PHE A 60 10.80 14.42 4.76
CA PHE A 60 9.94 13.43 4.10
C PHE A 60 8.86 14.14 3.27
N GLN A 61 8.77 13.80 1.98
CA GLN A 61 7.76 14.32 1.07
C GLN A 61 6.98 13.17 0.43
N SER A 62 5.65 13.28 0.48
CA SER A 62 4.76 12.34 -0.21
C SER A 62 4.78 12.58 -1.72
N PRO A 63 4.67 11.52 -2.56
CA PRO A 63 4.34 11.70 -3.97
C PRO A 63 2.98 12.38 -4.14
N ILE A 64 2.77 13.01 -5.30
CA ILE A 64 1.50 13.62 -5.69
C ILE A 64 0.47 12.51 -5.93
N GLY A 65 -0.69 12.61 -5.29
CA GLY A 65 -1.82 11.74 -5.56
C GLY A 65 -2.56 12.21 -6.81
N TYR A 66 -2.69 11.32 -7.80
CA TYR A 66 -3.45 11.58 -9.02
C TYR A 66 -4.91 11.14 -8.86
N MET A 67 -5.82 11.94 -9.39
CA MET A 67 -7.20 11.56 -9.62
C MET A 67 -7.33 10.71 -10.89
N PRO A 68 -8.38 9.89 -11.04
CA PRO A 68 -8.54 9.03 -12.23
C PRO A 68 -8.58 9.75 -13.58
N HIS A 69 -8.82 11.05 -13.59
CA HIS A 69 -8.88 11.90 -14.78
C HIS A 69 -7.67 12.84 -14.90
N ASP A 70 -6.71 12.75 -13.99
CA ASP A 70 -5.45 13.44 -14.16
C ASP A 70 -4.63 12.63 -15.18
N ILE A 71 -4.37 13.23 -16.36
CA ILE A 71 -3.73 12.73 -17.60
C ILE A 71 -4.71 12.47 -18.75
#